data_AF-A0A7Z9PV92-F1
#
_entry.id   AF-A0A7Z9PV92-F1
#
_cell.length_a   1.000
_cell.length_b   1.000
_cell.length_c   1.000
_cell.angle_alpha   90.00
_cell.angle_beta   90.00
_cell.angle_gamma   90.00
#
_symmetry.space_group_name_H-M   'P 1'
#
loop_
_entity.id
_entity.type
_entity.pdbx_description
1 polymer ?
#
loop_
_entity_poly.entity_id
_entity_poly.type
_entity_poly.pdbx_seq_one_letter_code
_entity_poly.pdbx_strand_id
1 'polypeptide(L)'
;MNCLLFDLDNTLLEWPQDLTRIKPRAELLEFLRELDVPTAIVTAGTRRNQLRKYRAAGLDEVIPPQNLFFCPVGRAKTQPILAALKRLGFSSRETLFVGDDPEYDIRSAHQAGCRTAWLSCGRSFPPGYPEPTFTLNNLFELGALLGERFEL
;
A
#
# COMPACT_ATOMS: atom_id res chain seq x y z
N MET A 1 -8.90 -6.07 -10.60
CA MET A 1 -8.12 -5.79 -9.38
C MET A 1 -9.00 -5.91 -8.15
N ASN A 2 -9.17 -7.11 -7.60
CA ASN A 2 -10.13 -7.45 -6.53
C ASN A 2 -9.61 -7.19 -5.11
N CYS A 3 -8.33 -6.83 -4.97
CA CYS A 3 -7.69 -6.63 -3.68
C CYS A 3 -6.60 -5.56 -3.78
N LEU A 4 -6.43 -4.77 -2.71
CA LEU A 4 -5.37 -3.77 -2.59
C LEU A 4 -4.40 -4.14 -1.47
N LEU A 5 -3.11 -3.97 -1.75
CA LEU A 5 -2.06 -3.95 -0.73
C LEU A 5 -1.39 -2.59 -0.77
N PHE A 6 -1.13 -2.00 0.39
CA PHE A 6 -0.47 -0.70 0.50
C PHE A 6 0.84 -0.82 1.26
N ASP A 7 1.86 -0.07 0.85
CA ASP A 7 2.87 0.36 1.81
C ASP A 7 2.29 1.38 2.82
N LEU A 8 2.98 1.56 3.95
CA LEU A 8 2.61 2.55 4.95
C LEU A 8 3.33 3.90 4.76
N ASP A 9 4.66 3.90 4.78
CA ASP A 9 5.48 5.11 4.95
C ASP A 9 5.74 5.77 3.58
N ASN A 10 5.45 7.05 3.42
CA ASN A 10 5.40 7.78 2.13
C ASN A 10 4.31 7.31 1.15
N THR A 11 3.46 6.38 1.57
CA THR A 11 2.29 5.92 0.81
C THR A 11 1.00 6.34 1.50
N LEU A 12 0.57 5.63 2.54
CA LEU A 12 -0.61 6.01 3.33
C LEU A 12 -0.31 7.13 4.34
N LEU A 13 0.96 7.30 4.71
CA LEU A 13 1.45 8.35 5.58
C LEU A 13 2.49 9.17 4.83
N GLU A 14 2.46 10.49 4.93
CA GLU A 14 3.69 11.24 4.65
C GLU A 14 4.66 11.03 5.81
N TRP A 15 5.94 10.80 5.53
CA TRP A 15 6.93 10.55 6.58
C TRP A 15 6.88 11.67 7.63
N PRO A 16 6.43 11.37 8.86
CA PRO A 16 6.35 12.38 9.89
C PRO A 16 7.77 12.57 10.43
N GLN A 17 8.33 13.77 10.28
CA GLN A 17 9.54 14.17 11.02
C GLN A 17 9.30 14.09 12.55
N ASP A 18 8.04 14.14 12.96
CA ASP A 18 7.57 14.05 14.33
C ASP A 18 6.38 13.07 14.44
N LEU A 19 6.61 11.94 15.10
CA LEU A 19 5.60 10.89 15.29
C LEU A 19 4.44 11.30 16.20
N THR A 20 4.55 12.42 16.93
CA THR A 20 3.43 12.99 17.70
C THR A 20 2.45 13.78 16.82
N ARG A 21 2.84 14.04 15.56
CA ARG A 21 2.05 14.81 14.58
C ARG A 21 1.50 13.97 13.45
N ILE A 22 1.54 12.64 13.56
CA ILE A 22 0.80 11.78 12.64
C ILE A 22 -0.67 12.04 12.89
N LYS A 23 -1.28 12.79 11.98
CA LYS A 23 -2.72 12.98 11.96
C LYS A 23 -3.27 12.14 10.81
N PRO A 24 -4.40 11.46 11.03
CA PRO A 24 -5.17 10.93 9.91
C PRO A 24 -5.44 12.08 8.94
N ARG A 25 -5.21 11.85 7.65
CA ARG A 25 -5.86 12.66 6.62
C ARG A 25 -7.30 12.18 6.58
N ALA A 26 -8.23 13.00 7.08
CA ALA A 26 -9.63 12.61 7.18
C ALA A 26 -10.14 12.15 5.80
N GLU A 27 -9.73 12.86 4.75
CA GLU A 27 -10.03 12.55 3.36
C GLU A 27 -9.47 11.19 2.93
N LEU A 28 -8.28 10.79 3.41
CA LEU A 28 -7.72 9.47 3.12
C LEU A 28 -8.50 8.36 3.83
N LEU A 29 -8.87 8.56 5.10
CA LEU A 29 -9.65 7.55 5.82
C LEU A 29 -11.04 7.39 5.21
N GLU A 30 -11.70 8.49 4.85
CA GLU A 30 -12.98 8.47 4.13
C GLU A 30 -12.83 7.75 2.79
N PHE A 31 -11.81 8.12 1.99
CA PHE A 31 -11.51 7.45 0.74
C PHE A 31 -11.32 5.94 0.91
N LEU A 32 -10.50 5.49 1.87
CA LEU A 32 -10.27 4.06 2.12
C LEU A 32 -11.55 3.32 2.56
N ARG A 33 -12.47 3.99 3.27
CA ARG A 33 -13.79 3.42 3.59
C ARG A 33 -14.65 3.28 2.34
N GLU A 34 -14.65 4.29 1.48
CA GLU A 34 -15.44 4.32 0.25
C GLU A 34 -14.94 3.35 -0.83
N LEU A 35 -13.65 3.00 -0.82
CA LEU A 35 -13.09 2.06 -1.79
C LEU A 35 -13.78 0.69 -1.79
N ASP A 36 -14.36 0.26 -0.67
CA ASP A 36 -15.07 -1.03 -0.50
C ASP A 36 -14.35 -2.23 -1.15
N VAL A 37 -13.02 -2.26 -1.05
CA VAL A 37 -12.17 -3.33 -1.59
C VAL A 37 -11.37 -3.97 -0.44
N PRO A 38 -11.25 -5.32 -0.39
CA PRO A 38 -10.38 -5.99 0.57
C PRO A 38 -8.94 -5.47 0.54
N THR A 39 -8.49 -4.98 1.70
CA THR A 39 -7.23 -4.22 1.79
C THR A 39 -6.33 -4.71 2.93
N ALA A 40 -5.02 -4.68 2.71
CA ALA A 40 -4.00 -4.87 3.74
C ALA A 40 -2.80 -3.93 3.58
N ILE A 41 -2.02 -3.76 4.64
CA ILE A 41 -0.79 -2.95 4.67
C ILE A 41 0.42 -3.89 4.81
N VAL A 42 1.45 -3.65 4.01
CA VAL A 42 2.73 -4.36 4.04
C VAL A 42 3.86 -3.36 4.19
N THR A 43 4.46 -3.29 5.37
CA THR A 43 5.41 -2.24 5.75
C THR A 43 6.74 -2.78 6.24
N ALA A 44 7.81 -2.03 5.99
CA ALA A 44 9.16 -2.32 6.49
C ALA A 44 9.43 -1.57 7.80
N GLY A 45 9.96 -2.26 8.81
CA GLY A 45 10.30 -1.66 10.09
C GLY A 45 9.97 -2.55 11.28
N THR A 46 10.29 -2.06 12.48
CA THR A 46 9.92 -2.81 13.69
C THR A 46 8.41 -2.80 13.88
N ARG A 47 7.85 -3.96 14.24
CA ARG A 47 6.42 -4.11 14.56
C ARG A 47 5.92 -3.02 15.51
N ARG A 48 6.70 -2.70 16.55
CA ARG A 48 6.39 -1.66 17.54
C ARG A 48 6.22 -0.29 16.90
N ASN A 49 7.12 0.11 16.00
CA ASN A 49 7.06 1.43 15.36
C ASN A 49 5.93 1.50 14.35
N GLN A 50 5.78 0.48 13.53
CA GLN A 50 4.77 0.45 12.48
C GLN A 50 3.35 0.40 13.06
N LEU A 51 3.11 -0.38 14.13
CA LEU A 51 1.82 -0.34 14.87
C LEU A 51 1.52 1.03 15.47
N ARG A 52 2.53 1.74 15.99
CA ARG A 52 2.34 3.07 16.56
C ARG A 52 1.92 4.07 15.48
N LYS A 53 2.58 4.05 14.31
CA LYS A 53 2.25 4.93 13.17
C LYS A 53 0.83 4.66 12.65
N TYR A 54 0.53 3.38 12.41
CA TYR A 54 -0.76 2.89 11.94
C TYR A 54 -1.92 3.34 12.86
N ARG A 55 -1.79 3.16 14.18
CA ARG A 55 -2.82 3.61 15.15
C ARG A 55 -2.90 5.12 15.28
N ALA A 56 -1.77 5.82 15.31
CA ALA A 56 -1.77 7.27 15.40
C ALA A 56 -2.46 7.93 14.18
N ALA A 57 -2.40 7.26 13.03
CA ALA A 57 -3.08 7.68 11.81
C ALA A 57 -4.56 7.26 11.73
N GLY A 58 -5.13 6.58 12.74
CA GLY A 58 -6.50 6.09 12.71
C GLY A 58 -6.76 5.01 11.65
N LEU A 59 -5.72 4.40 11.10
CA LEU A 59 -5.86 3.38 10.06
C LEU A 59 -6.50 2.08 10.60
N ASP A 60 -6.49 1.87 11.93
CA ASP A 60 -7.20 0.78 12.59
C ASP A 60 -8.71 0.88 12.56
N GLU A 61 -9.25 2.06 12.22
CA GLU A 61 -10.68 2.25 11.98
C GLU A 61 -11.13 1.70 10.61
N VAL A 62 -10.20 1.53 9.66
CA VAL A 62 -10.53 1.21 8.25
C VAL A 62 -9.86 -0.06 7.74
N ILE A 63 -8.65 -0.37 8.21
CA ILE A 63 -7.92 -1.59 7.88
C ILE A 63 -7.62 -2.28 9.20
N PRO A 64 -8.13 -3.49 9.47
CA PRO A 64 -8.03 -4.08 10.80
C PRO A 64 -6.61 -4.62 11.07
N PRO A 65 -6.16 -4.73 12.34
CA PRO A 65 -4.76 -5.05 12.67
C PRO A 65 -4.24 -6.40 12.15
N GLN A 66 -5.13 -7.37 11.91
CA GLN A 66 -4.80 -8.64 11.28
C GLN A 66 -4.35 -8.51 9.82
N ASN A 67 -4.62 -7.37 9.19
CA ASN A 67 -4.26 -7.05 7.81
C ASN A 67 -3.00 -6.16 7.76
N LEU A 68 -2.19 -6.14 8.82
CA LEU A 68 -0.94 -5.42 8.87
C LEU A 68 0.23 -6.42 8.93
N PHE A 69 1.07 -6.37 7.90
CA PHE A 69 2.21 -7.26 7.69
C PHE A 69 3.52 -6.47 7.76
N PHE A 70 4.55 -7.11 8.32
CA PHE A 70 5.83 -6.46 8.62
C PHE A 70 6.99 -7.20 7.99
N CYS A 71 8.00 -6.47 7.52
CA CYS A 71 9.34 -7.01 7.26
C CYS A 71 10.44 -6.15 7.91
N PRO A 72 11.66 -6.69 8.08
CA PRO A 72 12.80 -5.87 8.46
C PRO A 72 13.13 -4.79 7.43
N VAL A 73 13.68 -3.66 7.87
CA VAL A 73 14.20 -2.61 6.99
C VAL A 73 15.28 -3.19 6.07
N GLY A 74 15.28 -2.78 4.80
CA GLY A 74 16.25 -3.25 3.82
C GLY A 74 16.01 -4.68 3.30
N ARG A 75 14.85 -5.28 3.61
CA ARG A 75 14.47 -6.60 3.10
C ARG A 75 13.28 -6.46 2.15
N ALA A 76 13.33 -7.23 1.06
CA ALA A 76 12.23 -7.33 0.10
C ALA A 76 10.92 -7.71 0.80
N LYS A 77 9.82 -7.08 0.38
CA LYS A 77 8.48 -7.32 0.92
C LYS A 77 7.80 -8.57 0.34
N THR A 78 8.45 -9.27 -0.58
CA THR A 78 7.88 -10.40 -1.34
C THR A 78 7.19 -11.43 -0.45
N GLN A 79 7.83 -11.90 0.63
CA GLN A 79 7.24 -12.88 1.55
C GLN A 79 6.04 -12.32 2.36
N PRO A 80 6.14 -11.14 2.99
CA PRO A 80 4.99 -10.46 3.58
C PRO A 80 3.82 -10.25 2.61
N ILE A 81 4.09 -9.91 1.35
CA ILE A 81 3.06 -9.75 0.30
C ILE A 81 2.32 -11.07 0.09
N LEU A 82 3.06 -12.18 -0.11
CA LEU A 82 2.46 -13.50 -0.26
C LEU A 82 1.63 -13.92 0.97
N ALA A 83 2.07 -13.55 2.18
CA ALA A 83 1.31 -13.78 3.40
C ALA A 83 0.01 -12.97 3.45
N ALA A 84 0.05 -11.71 2.99
CA ALA A 84 -1.13 -10.86 2.87
C ALA A 84 -2.15 -11.42 1.86
N LEU A 85 -1.68 -11.84 0.68
CA LEU A 85 -2.52 -12.51 -0.32
C LEU A 85 -3.22 -13.74 0.25
N LYS A 86 -2.47 -14.62 0.92
CA LYS A 86 -3.02 -15.82 1.58
C LYS A 86 -4.06 -15.45 2.64
N ARG A 87 -3.82 -14.40 3.43
CA ARG A 87 -4.74 -13.95 4.49
C ARG A 87 -6.05 -13.41 3.95
N LEU A 88 -5.98 -12.68 2.83
CA LEU A 88 -7.15 -12.07 2.19
C LEU A 88 -7.87 -13.03 1.24
N GLY A 89 -7.22 -14.13 0.83
CA GLY A 89 -7.80 -15.14 -0.05
C GLY A 89 -7.79 -14.77 -1.53
N PHE A 90 -6.89 -13.86 -1.95
CA PHE A 90 -6.78 -13.39 -3.34
C PHE A 90 -5.49 -13.87 -4.00
N SER A 91 -5.54 -14.03 -5.33
CA SER A 91 -4.35 -14.31 -6.13
C SER A 91 -3.56 -13.03 -6.41
N SER A 92 -2.24 -13.16 -6.64
CA SER A 92 -1.39 -12.01 -6.95
C SER A 92 -1.86 -11.26 -8.22
N ARG A 93 -2.35 -11.97 -9.23
CA ARG A 93 -2.86 -11.37 -10.49
C ARG A 93 -4.08 -10.47 -10.29
N GLU A 94 -4.87 -10.73 -9.25
CA GLU A 94 -6.04 -9.94 -8.92
C GLU A 94 -5.72 -8.80 -7.95
N THR A 95 -4.51 -8.76 -7.41
CA THR A 95 -4.09 -7.79 -6.40
C THR A 95 -3.24 -6.68 -7.00
N LEU A 96 -3.54 -5.45 -6.61
CA LEU A 96 -2.70 -4.28 -6.86
C LEU A 96 -1.92 -3.94 -5.59
N PHE A 97 -0.60 -3.90 -5.69
CA PHE A 97 0.26 -3.34 -4.65
C PHE A 97 0.55 -1.88 -4.96
N VAL A 98 0.22 -0.99 -4.03
CA VAL A 98 0.42 0.46 -4.12
C VAL A 98 1.53 0.86 -3.17
N GLY A 99 2.57 1.50 -3.69
CA GLY A 99 3.70 1.95 -2.88
C GLY A 99 4.55 2.98 -3.59
N ASP A 100 5.49 3.56 -2.87
CA ASP A 100 6.28 4.70 -3.33
C ASP A 100 7.73 4.31 -3.68
N ASP A 101 8.21 3.17 -3.17
CA ASP A 101 9.60 2.72 -3.31
C ASP A 101 9.78 1.71 -4.46
N PRO A 102 10.62 2.02 -5.48
CA PRO A 102 10.86 1.13 -6.61
C PRO A 102 11.43 -0.25 -6.26
N GLU A 103 12.23 -0.38 -5.20
CA GLU A 103 12.85 -1.64 -4.78
C GLU A 103 11.92 -2.43 -3.84
N TYR A 104 11.46 -1.77 -2.77
CA TYR A 104 10.76 -2.45 -1.69
C TYR A 104 9.27 -2.63 -1.97
N ASP A 105 8.68 -1.80 -2.82
CA ASP A 105 7.27 -1.93 -3.20
C ASP A 105 7.16 -2.51 -4.59
N ILE A 106 7.70 -1.84 -5.60
CA ILE A 106 7.46 -2.21 -7.01
C ILE A 106 8.17 -3.52 -7.36
N ARG A 107 9.48 -3.63 -7.15
CA ARG A 107 10.21 -4.88 -7.44
C ARG A 107 9.72 -6.04 -6.58
N SER A 108 9.49 -5.82 -5.28
CA SER A 108 9.01 -6.87 -4.38
C SER A 108 7.62 -7.39 -4.75
N ALA A 109 6.68 -6.51 -5.09
CA ALA A 109 5.35 -6.90 -5.54
C ALA A 109 5.36 -7.55 -6.93
N HIS A 110 6.20 -7.06 -7.84
CA HIS A 110 6.42 -7.71 -9.14
C HIS A 110 6.95 -9.14 -8.96
N GLN A 111 7.91 -9.35 -8.05
CA GLN A 111 8.41 -10.69 -7.73
C GLN A 111 7.34 -11.61 -7.10
N ALA A 112 6.38 -11.05 -6.37
CA ALA A 112 5.22 -11.78 -5.86
C ALA A 112 4.15 -12.05 -6.94
N GLY A 113 4.33 -11.51 -8.15
CA GLY A 113 3.40 -11.63 -9.27
C GLY A 113 2.20 -10.68 -9.19
N CYS A 114 2.25 -9.66 -8.33
CA CYS A 114 1.20 -8.67 -8.21
C CYS A 114 1.25 -7.64 -9.34
N ARG A 115 0.10 -7.03 -9.66
CA ARG A 115 0.09 -5.74 -10.35
C ARG A 115 0.62 -4.67 -9.40
N THR A 116 1.22 -3.63 -9.93
CA THR A 116 1.85 -2.58 -9.13
C THR A 116 1.38 -1.18 -9.53
N ALA A 117 1.16 -0.33 -8.54
CA ALA A 117 0.90 1.09 -8.72
C ALA A 117 1.97 1.87 -7.97
N TRP A 118 2.77 2.62 -8.71
CA TRP A 118 3.78 3.49 -8.13
C TRP A 118 3.19 4.86 -7.80
N LEU A 119 3.26 5.25 -6.53
CA LEU A 119 2.88 6.58 -6.07
C LEU A 119 4.03 7.56 -6.34
N SER A 120 3.92 8.29 -7.45
CA SER A 120 4.97 9.18 -7.93
C SER A 120 5.13 10.42 -7.05
N CYS A 121 4.02 11.01 -6.59
CA CYS A 121 4.00 12.35 -5.99
C CYS A 121 4.77 13.38 -6.85
N GLY A 122 4.66 13.27 -8.18
CA GLY A 122 5.35 14.13 -9.15
C GLY A 122 6.81 13.76 -9.44
N ARG A 123 7.34 12.69 -8.83
CA ARG A 123 8.66 12.14 -9.16
C ARG A 123 8.63 11.45 -10.53
N SER A 124 9.79 11.26 -11.13
CA SER A 124 9.98 10.36 -12.30
C SER A 124 10.40 8.96 -11.84
N PHE A 125 9.88 7.92 -12.49
CA PHE A 125 10.20 6.55 -12.10
C PHE A 125 11.66 6.26 -12.46
N PRO A 126 12.50 5.80 -11.51
CA PRO A 126 13.91 5.59 -11.81
C PRO A 126 14.11 4.39 -12.75
N PRO A 127 15.10 4.47 -13.66
CA PRO A 127 15.46 3.34 -14.51
C PRO A 127 16.05 2.18 -13.67
N GLY A 128 16.04 0.96 -14.24
CA GLY A 128 16.63 -0.23 -13.62
C GLY A 128 15.71 -1.01 -12.68
N TYR A 129 14.46 -0.58 -12.54
CA TYR A 129 13.40 -1.28 -11.82
C TYR A 129 12.35 -1.82 -12.79
N PRO A 130 11.60 -2.87 -12.42
CA PRO A 130 10.45 -3.31 -13.21
C PRO A 130 9.46 -2.16 -13.37
N GLU A 131 8.96 -1.95 -14.59
CA GLU A 131 7.95 -0.92 -14.84
C GLU A 131 6.69 -1.18 -14.01
N PRO A 132 6.15 -0.17 -13.32
CA PRO A 132 4.91 -0.34 -12.58
C PRO A 132 3.74 -0.50 -13.55
N THR A 133 2.73 -1.29 -13.17
CA THR A 133 1.51 -1.42 -14.00
C THR A 133 0.77 -0.09 -14.15
N PHE A 134 0.81 0.73 -13.10
CA PHE A 134 0.23 2.06 -13.06
C PHE A 134 1.16 3.04 -12.36
N THR A 135 1.05 4.31 -12.72
CA THR A 135 1.68 5.41 -12.00
C THR A 135 0.58 6.34 -11.52
N LEU A 136 0.61 6.68 -10.24
CA LEU A 136 -0.36 7.55 -9.58
C LEU A 136 0.35 8.80 -9.10
N ASN A 137 -0.18 10.00 -9.38
CA ASN A 137 0.38 11.21 -8.76
C ASN A 137 -0.09 11.37 -7.32
N ASN A 138 -1.27 10.87 -6.99
CA ASN A 138 -1.83 10.84 -5.64
C ASN A 138 -2.73 9.62 -5.45
N LEU A 139 -3.00 9.24 -4.20
CA LEU A 139 -3.77 8.04 -3.88
C LEU A 139 -5.23 8.08 -4.35
N PHE A 140 -5.85 9.26 -4.47
CA PHE A 140 -7.25 9.38 -4.86
C PHE A 140 -7.50 8.97 -6.32
N GLU A 141 -6.44 8.93 -7.15
CA GLU A 141 -6.50 8.39 -8.52
C GLU A 141 -6.84 6.88 -8.57
N LEU A 142 -6.68 6.15 -7.45
CA LEU A 142 -7.13 4.76 -7.35
C LEU A 142 -8.65 4.63 -7.55
N GLY A 143 -9.43 5.65 -7.20
CA GLY A 143 -10.88 5.64 -7.39
C GLY A 143 -11.25 5.44 -8.86
N ALA A 144 -10.55 6.12 -9.79
CA ALA A 144 -10.76 5.96 -11.22
C ALA A 144 -10.37 4.55 -11.70
N LEU A 145 -9.22 4.03 -11.24
CA LEU A 145 -8.74 2.68 -11.61
C LEU A 145 -9.66 1.55 -11.12
N LEU A 146 -10.39 1.80 -10.03
CA LEU A 146 -11.37 0.85 -9.48
C LEU A 146 -12.77 1.07 -10.06
N GLY A 147 -13.12 2.31 -10.45
CA GLY A 147 -14.39 2.65 -11.08
C GLY A 147 -14.62 1.97 -12.43
N GLU A 148 -13.56 1.67 -13.18
CA GLU A 148 -13.60 0.85 -14.41
C GLU A 148 -14.15 -0.58 -14.21
N ARG A 149 -14.45 -0.98 -12.96
CA ARG A 149 -15.08 -2.27 -12.61
C ARG A 149 -16.60 -2.26 -12.70
N PHE A 150 -17.24 -1.09 -12.80
CA PHE A 150 -18.70 -0.95 -12.78
C PHE A 150 -19.33 -0.66 -14.16
N GLU A 151 -18.53 -0.68 -15.24
CA GLU A 151 -19.02 -0.62 -16.62
C GLU A 151 -18.69 -1.91 -17.39
N LEU A 152 -19.23 -3.05 -16.95
CA LEU A 152 -19.39 -4.27 -17.79
C LEU A 152 -20.65 -5.03 -17.39
#